data_AF-A0AAV8UJK0-F1
#
_entry.id   AF-A0AAV8UJK0-F1
#
_cell.length_a   1.000
_cell.length_b   1.000
_cell.length_c   1.000
_cell.angle_alpha   90.00
_cell.angle_beta   90.00
_cell.angle_gamma   90.00
#
_symmetry.space_group_name_H-M   'P 1'
#
loop_
_entity.id
_entity.type
_entity.pdbx_description
1 polymer ?
#
loop_
_entity_poly.entity_id
_entity_poly.type
_entity_poly.pdbx_seq_one_letter_code
_entity_poly.pdbx_strand_id
1 'polypeptide(L)'
;MAVDYAAVGEEMVETGAEPEEVIDRALTDFGLDCAIAFSGAEDVVLIEYASRTGKPFRVFALDTGRLHPETYRFFDKVEKHYGIRIEYCFPESKEVEDLVNEKGMFSFLEDGHQECCRIRKVRPLRKKLGTLKAWITGQRKDQSPGTRQAIPMIEMDPAFKGQEDGELVKFNPLANVSSAEVWALIRMVEVPYNELHQKGFISIGCEPCTIPVLPNQHEREGRWAYEEATQKECGLHTGNISKELSKMEEARNFVLDRVNANSVMMFSKAGCPFCLEAAELLQKLNIEYFEETVSEMPNAAEIMAALLEKTDQKTLPNIFIKSQHIGGCAELKVLHAKGELVKMVGNKQLVQ
;
A
#
# COMPACT_ATOMS: atom_id res chain seq x y z
N MET A 1 16.49 -23.28 -10.46
CA MET A 1 16.30 -22.49 -9.24
C MET A 1 15.05 -21.65 -9.44
N ALA A 2 14.17 -21.56 -8.45
CA ALA A 2 13.05 -20.62 -8.50
C ALA A 2 13.64 -19.18 -8.50
N VAL A 3 13.10 -18.31 -9.35
CA VAL A 3 13.48 -16.90 -9.38
C VAL A 3 12.86 -16.22 -8.16
N ASP A 4 13.68 -15.50 -7.39
CA ASP A 4 13.18 -14.67 -6.30
C ASP A 4 12.67 -13.33 -6.88
N TYR A 5 11.38 -13.29 -7.18
CA TYR A 5 10.75 -12.11 -7.78
C TYR A 5 10.69 -10.91 -6.84
N ALA A 6 10.76 -11.11 -5.52
CA ALA A 6 10.83 -10.00 -4.56
C ALA A 6 12.18 -9.30 -4.67
N ALA A 7 13.28 -10.07 -4.70
CA ALA A 7 14.62 -9.53 -4.88
C ALA A 7 14.79 -8.82 -6.25
N VAL A 8 14.21 -9.39 -7.32
CA VAL A 8 14.18 -8.72 -8.65
C VAL A 8 13.44 -7.39 -8.58
N GLY A 9 12.32 -7.33 -7.85
CA GLY A 9 11.57 -6.09 -7.64
C GLY A 9 12.38 -5.02 -6.91
N GLU A 10 13.16 -5.40 -5.90
CA GLU A 10 14.07 -4.50 -5.17
C GLU A 10 15.20 -3.98 -6.08
N GLU A 11 15.84 -4.86 -6.86
CA GLU A 11 16.89 -4.48 -7.82
C GLU A 11 16.37 -3.52 -8.89
N MET A 12 15.15 -3.74 -9.40
CA MET A 12 14.51 -2.84 -10.37
C MET A 12 14.22 -1.46 -9.78
N VAL A 13 13.86 -1.38 -8.50
CA VAL A 13 13.68 -0.10 -7.81
C VAL A 13 15.03 0.62 -7.66
N GLU A 14 16.09 -0.11 -7.27
CA GLU A 14 17.43 0.47 -7.09
C GLU A 14 18.05 0.97 -8.40
N THR A 15 17.80 0.28 -9.51
CA THR A 15 18.29 0.65 -10.84
C THR A 15 17.44 1.71 -11.53
N GLY A 16 16.29 2.09 -10.96
CA GLY A 16 15.39 3.09 -11.52
C GLY A 16 14.63 2.58 -12.75
N ALA A 17 14.21 1.32 -12.73
CA ALA A 17 13.52 0.68 -13.84
C ALA A 17 12.23 1.42 -14.23
N GLU A 18 12.05 1.59 -15.53
CA GLU A 18 10.87 2.22 -16.11
C GLU A 18 9.70 1.22 -16.20
N PRO A 19 8.43 1.69 -16.20
CA PRO A 19 7.27 0.80 -16.28
C PRO A 19 7.30 -0.17 -17.48
N GLU A 20 7.85 0.28 -18.62
CA GLU A 20 8.01 -0.54 -19.82
C GLU A 20 8.94 -1.74 -19.58
N GLU A 21 10.01 -1.56 -18.79
CA GLU A 21 10.97 -2.63 -18.46
C GLU A 21 10.34 -3.67 -17.53
N VAL A 22 9.51 -3.23 -16.57
CA VAL A 22 8.77 -4.14 -15.67
C VAL A 22 7.74 -4.96 -16.46
N ILE A 23 7.02 -4.34 -17.41
CA ILE A 23 6.11 -5.04 -18.33
C ILE A 23 6.88 -6.03 -19.20
N ASP A 24 7.98 -5.60 -19.81
CA ASP A 24 8.80 -6.43 -20.69
C ASP A 24 9.32 -7.68 -19.96
N ARG A 25 9.74 -7.49 -18.71
CA ARG A 25 10.16 -8.58 -17.83
C ARG A 25 9.03 -9.57 -17.57
N ALA A 26 7.85 -9.09 -17.15
CA ALA A 26 6.70 -9.95 -16.88
C ALA A 26 6.31 -10.78 -18.11
N LEU A 27 6.30 -10.17 -19.29
CA LEU A 27 5.97 -10.85 -20.55
C LEU A 27 7.08 -11.80 -21.03
N THR A 28 8.35 -11.51 -20.72
CA THR A 28 9.47 -12.40 -21.02
C THR A 28 9.46 -13.66 -20.15
N ASP A 29 9.22 -13.49 -18.86
CA ASP A 29 9.29 -14.59 -17.89
C ASP A 29 8.06 -15.52 -17.94
N PHE A 30 6.88 -14.96 -18.20
CA PHE A 30 5.62 -15.69 -18.09
C PHE A 30 4.82 -15.79 -19.41
N GLY A 31 5.10 -14.94 -20.40
CA GLY A 31 4.34 -14.92 -21.65
C GLY A 31 2.82 -14.88 -21.43
N LEU A 32 2.11 -15.86 -22.01
CA LEU A 32 0.65 -15.96 -21.93
C LEU A 32 0.12 -16.58 -20.61
N ASP A 33 1.00 -17.04 -19.71
CA ASP A 33 0.65 -17.37 -18.33
C ASP A 33 0.55 -16.11 -17.45
N CYS A 34 0.82 -14.93 -18.02
CA CYS A 34 0.61 -13.62 -17.43
C CYS A 34 -0.53 -12.87 -18.14
N ALA A 35 -1.28 -12.06 -17.39
CA ALA A 35 -2.28 -11.16 -17.96
C ALA A 35 -2.35 -9.82 -17.23
N ILE A 36 -2.65 -8.77 -18.00
CA ILE A 36 -2.88 -7.42 -17.51
C ILE A 36 -4.31 -7.30 -17.01
N ALA A 37 -4.49 -6.88 -15.76
CA ALA A 37 -5.77 -6.50 -15.21
C ALA A 37 -6.11 -5.08 -15.64
N PHE A 38 -7.16 -4.92 -16.45
CA PHE A 38 -7.62 -3.64 -16.94
C PHE A 38 -9.00 -3.29 -16.37
N SER A 39 -9.07 -2.18 -15.64
CA SER A 39 -10.28 -1.70 -14.98
C SER A 39 -11.13 -0.75 -15.83
N GLY A 40 -10.60 -0.29 -16.97
CA GLY A 40 -11.28 0.66 -17.84
C GLY A 40 -11.13 2.12 -17.38
N ALA A 41 -9.98 2.44 -16.78
CA ALA A 41 -9.64 3.77 -16.28
C ALA A 41 -8.27 4.21 -16.84
N GLU A 42 -7.47 4.90 -16.03
CA GLU A 42 -6.13 5.38 -16.41
C GLU A 42 -5.09 4.25 -16.54
N ASP A 43 -5.41 3.05 -16.03
CA ASP A 43 -4.58 1.85 -16.14
C ASP A 43 -4.47 1.28 -17.57
N VAL A 44 -5.13 1.91 -18.55
CA VAL A 44 -4.92 1.67 -20.00
C VAL A 44 -3.45 1.83 -20.40
N VAL A 45 -2.67 2.64 -19.69
CA VAL A 45 -1.24 2.83 -19.97
C VAL A 45 -0.44 1.52 -19.87
N LEU A 46 -0.89 0.54 -19.09
CA LEU A 46 -0.24 -0.78 -19.05
C LEU A 46 -0.36 -1.52 -20.38
N ILE A 47 -1.49 -1.36 -21.07
CA ILE A 47 -1.73 -1.94 -22.40
C ILE A 47 -0.87 -1.22 -23.43
N GLU A 48 -0.74 0.11 -23.30
CA GLU A 48 0.18 0.90 -24.13
C GLU A 48 1.62 0.37 -24.02
N TYR A 49 2.15 0.25 -22.79
CA TYR A 49 3.49 -0.30 -22.57
C TYR A 49 3.63 -1.72 -23.12
N ALA A 50 2.66 -2.59 -22.85
CA ALA A 50 2.69 -3.97 -23.35
C ALA A 50 2.70 -4.04 -24.88
N SER A 51 1.93 -3.17 -25.54
CA SER A 51 1.88 -3.11 -27.02
C SER A 51 3.24 -2.74 -27.63
N ARG A 52 4.00 -1.87 -26.97
CA ARG A 52 5.32 -1.41 -27.42
C ARG A 52 6.42 -2.46 -27.29
N THR A 53 6.26 -3.43 -26.39
CA THR A 53 7.22 -4.55 -26.27
C THR A 53 7.26 -5.45 -27.50
N GLY A 54 6.19 -5.46 -28.33
CA GLY A 54 6.04 -6.38 -29.45
C GLY A 54 5.83 -7.85 -29.04
N LYS A 55 5.69 -8.15 -27.74
CA LYS A 55 5.45 -9.50 -27.22
C LYS A 55 3.95 -9.81 -27.18
N PRO A 56 3.53 -11.08 -27.33
CA PRO A 56 2.15 -11.46 -27.09
C PRO A 56 1.75 -11.21 -25.62
N PHE A 57 0.60 -10.59 -25.39
CA PHE A 57 0.07 -10.34 -24.05
C PHE A 57 -1.43 -10.60 -23.97
N ARG A 58 -1.92 -10.82 -22.75
CA ARG A 58 -3.35 -11.01 -22.45
C ARG A 58 -3.84 -9.86 -21.60
N VAL A 59 -5.10 -9.50 -21.78
CA VAL A 59 -5.79 -8.49 -20.98
C VAL A 59 -7.09 -9.08 -20.48
N PHE A 60 -7.42 -8.85 -19.21
CA PHE A 60 -8.72 -9.22 -18.66
C PHE A 60 -9.33 -8.04 -17.90
N ALA A 61 -10.66 -8.00 -17.87
CA ALA A 61 -11.42 -6.98 -17.15
C ALA A 61 -12.49 -7.64 -16.28
N LEU A 62 -12.71 -7.08 -15.09
CA LEU A 62 -13.78 -7.54 -14.20
C LEU A 62 -15.07 -6.79 -14.53
N ASP A 63 -16.00 -7.46 -15.19
CA ASP A 63 -17.33 -6.91 -15.43
C ASP A 63 -18.24 -7.23 -14.24
N THR A 64 -18.44 -6.24 -13.38
CA THR A 64 -19.28 -6.36 -12.19
C THR A 64 -20.78 -6.37 -12.52
N GLY A 65 -21.16 -6.08 -13.77
CA GLY A 65 -22.52 -5.81 -14.21
C GLY A 65 -23.07 -4.44 -13.77
N ARG A 66 -22.22 -3.59 -13.18
CA ARG A 66 -22.58 -2.27 -12.60
C ARG A 66 -21.56 -1.19 -12.97
N LEU A 67 -20.79 -1.39 -14.04
CA LEU A 67 -19.85 -0.38 -14.54
C LEU A 67 -20.61 0.75 -15.24
N HIS A 68 -19.95 1.89 -15.41
CA HIS A 68 -20.51 2.97 -16.20
C HIS A 68 -20.64 2.54 -17.67
N PRO A 69 -21.68 3.01 -18.40
CA PRO A 69 -21.78 2.84 -19.84
C PRO A 69 -20.53 3.35 -20.60
N GLU A 70 -19.93 4.44 -20.13
CA GLU A 70 -18.66 4.98 -20.60
C GLU A 70 -17.51 3.97 -20.51
N THR A 71 -17.43 3.21 -19.42
CA THR A 71 -16.41 2.17 -19.23
C THR A 71 -16.57 1.04 -20.26
N TYR A 72 -17.79 0.61 -20.56
CA TYR A 72 -18.04 -0.38 -21.62
C TYR A 72 -17.65 0.13 -23.01
N ARG A 73 -18.04 1.37 -23.35
CA ARG A 73 -17.61 2.01 -24.62
C ARG A 73 -16.09 2.12 -24.69
N PHE A 74 -15.46 2.38 -23.55
CA PHE A 74 -14.01 2.50 -23.48
C PHE A 74 -13.31 1.15 -23.68
N PHE A 75 -13.83 0.04 -23.12
CA PHE A 75 -13.32 -1.30 -23.42
C PHE A 75 -13.36 -1.61 -24.93
N ASP A 76 -14.49 -1.37 -25.59
CA ASP A 76 -14.62 -1.55 -27.05
C ASP A 76 -13.64 -0.65 -27.84
N LYS A 77 -13.44 0.59 -27.40
CA LYS A 77 -12.46 1.51 -28.00
C LYS A 77 -11.02 0.97 -27.86
N VAL A 78 -10.66 0.45 -26.68
CA VAL A 78 -9.33 -0.12 -26.41
C VAL A 78 -9.09 -1.39 -27.23
N GLU A 79 -10.06 -2.32 -27.30
CA GLU A 79 -9.94 -3.50 -28.16
C GLU A 79 -9.67 -3.14 -29.62
N LYS A 80 -10.42 -2.17 -30.16
CA LYS A 80 -10.25 -1.70 -31.54
C LYS A 80 -8.93 -0.98 -31.78
N HIS A 81 -8.51 -0.16 -30.81
CA HIS A 81 -7.28 0.63 -30.92
C HIS A 81 -6.02 -0.26 -30.93
N TYR A 82 -5.96 -1.24 -30.02
CA TYR A 82 -4.79 -2.11 -29.87
C TYR A 82 -4.89 -3.43 -30.64
N GLY A 83 -6.04 -3.74 -31.25
CA GLY A 83 -6.26 -5.00 -31.96
C GLY A 83 -6.26 -6.23 -31.03
N ILE A 84 -6.69 -6.05 -29.77
CA ILE A 84 -6.69 -7.09 -28.74
C ILE A 84 -8.11 -7.57 -28.44
N ARG A 85 -8.21 -8.66 -27.68
CA ARG A 85 -9.46 -9.14 -27.07
C ARG A 85 -9.32 -9.19 -25.56
N ILE A 86 -10.20 -8.48 -24.88
CA ILE A 86 -10.26 -8.44 -23.42
C ILE A 86 -11.05 -9.67 -22.94
N GLU A 87 -10.48 -10.39 -21.99
CA GLU A 87 -11.14 -11.50 -21.31
C GLU A 87 -12.06 -10.93 -20.20
N TYR A 88 -13.36 -10.82 -20.48
CA TYR A 88 -14.33 -10.32 -19.50
C TYR A 88 -14.68 -11.38 -18.46
N CYS A 89 -14.47 -11.04 -17.19
CA CYS A 89 -14.75 -11.89 -16.04
C CYS A 89 -16.02 -11.42 -15.34
N PHE A 90 -17.08 -12.23 -15.41
CA PHE A 90 -18.39 -11.92 -14.82
C PHE A 90 -18.57 -12.58 -13.46
N PRO A 91 -19.43 -12.02 -12.58
CA PRO A 91 -19.88 -12.71 -11.37
C PRO A 91 -20.75 -13.92 -11.65
N GLU A 92 -20.72 -14.87 -10.72
CA GLU A 92 -21.62 -16.01 -10.72
C GLU A 92 -23.06 -15.54 -10.49
N SER A 93 -23.95 -15.82 -11.44
CA SER A 93 -25.31 -15.26 -11.47
C SER A 93 -26.10 -15.58 -10.22
N LYS A 94 -26.01 -16.82 -9.73
CA LYS A 94 -26.73 -17.28 -8.54
C LYS A 94 -26.35 -16.48 -7.30
N GLU A 95 -25.07 -16.18 -7.10
CA GLU A 95 -24.61 -15.40 -5.96
C GLU A 95 -25.10 -13.94 -6.02
N VAL A 96 -25.17 -13.38 -7.22
CA VAL A 96 -25.71 -12.03 -7.45
C VAL A 96 -27.21 -12.00 -7.20
N GLU A 97 -27.94 -13.00 -7.70
CA GLU A 97 -29.39 -13.15 -7.48
C GLU A 97 -29.70 -13.25 -5.99
N ASP A 98 -28.95 -14.08 -5.24
CA ASP A 98 -29.16 -14.26 -3.81
C ASP A 98 -28.93 -12.94 -3.04
N LEU A 99 -27.80 -12.26 -3.30
CA LEU A 99 -27.50 -10.95 -2.71
C LEU A 99 -28.62 -9.93 -2.98
N VAL A 100 -29.06 -9.83 -4.23
CA VAL A 100 -30.03 -8.81 -4.65
C VAL A 100 -31.43 -9.12 -4.14
N ASN A 101 -31.85 -10.38 -4.13
CA ASN A 101 -33.17 -10.76 -3.64
C ASN A 101 -33.30 -10.61 -2.12
N GLU A 102 -32.20 -10.80 -1.38
CA GLU A 102 -32.17 -10.65 0.07
C GLU A 102 -31.98 -9.19 0.51
N LYS A 103 -31.03 -8.47 -0.11
CA LYS A 103 -30.56 -7.15 0.36
C LYS A 103 -30.80 -5.99 -0.60
N GLY A 104 -31.40 -6.25 -1.76
CA GLY A 104 -31.66 -5.24 -2.79
C GLY A 104 -30.44 -4.86 -3.64
N MET A 105 -30.64 -3.90 -4.55
CA MET A 105 -29.63 -3.48 -5.55
C MET A 105 -28.52 -2.56 -5.02
N PHE A 106 -28.68 -2.06 -3.80
CA PHE A 106 -27.86 -1.00 -3.19
C PHE A 106 -27.43 -1.30 -1.76
N SER A 107 -27.39 -2.58 -1.36
CA SER A 107 -27.00 -3.00 0.00
C SER A 107 -25.67 -2.38 0.46
N PHE A 108 -24.76 -2.12 -0.47
CA PHE A 108 -23.47 -1.49 -0.20
C PHE A 108 -23.54 -0.06 0.36
N LEU A 109 -24.67 0.64 0.26
CA LEU A 109 -24.86 1.96 0.89
C LEU A 109 -25.12 1.84 2.40
N GLU A 110 -25.63 0.70 2.85
CA GLU A 110 -26.01 0.45 4.25
C GLU A 110 -25.01 -0.48 4.95
N ASP A 111 -24.61 -1.56 4.26
CA ASP A 111 -23.75 -2.62 4.79
C ASP A 111 -22.25 -2.38 4.50
N GLY A 112 -21.93 -1.37 3.69
CA GLY A 112 -20.61 -1.19 3.11
C GLY A 112 -20.38 -2.05 1.85
N HIS A 113 -19.39 -1.66 1.05
CA HIS A 113 -19.17 -2.23 -0.27
C HIS A 113 -18.61 -3.65 -0.28
N GLN A 114 -18.08 -4.12 0.84
CA GLN A 114 -17.21 -5.30 0.91
C GLN A 114 -17.91 -6.55 0.40
N GLU A 115 -19.15 -6.80 0.80
CA GLU A 115 -19.91 -7.99 0.35
C GLU A 115 -20.21 -7.95 -1.15
N CYS A 116 -20.73 -6.82 -1.64
CA CYS A 116 -21.02 -6.62 -3.05
C CYS A 116 -19.75 -6.78 -3.91
N CYS A 117 -18.64 -6.16 -3.51
CA CYS A 117 -17.35 -6.32 -4.18
C CYS A 117 -16.81 -7.75 -4.06
N ARG A 118 -17.00 -8.44 -2.94
CA ARG A 118 -16.58 -9.83 -2.77
C ARG A 118 -17.24 -10.72 -3.84
N ILE A 119 -18.54 -10.56 -4.04
CA ILE A 119 -19.33 -11.34 -5.02
C ILE A 119 -19.03 -10.88 -6.45
N ARG A 120 -19.10 -9.56 -6.71
CA ARG A 120 -19.03 -9.02 -8.07
C ARG A 120 -17.61 -8.86 -8.64
N LYS A 121 -16.59 -8.81 -7.78
CA LYS A 121 -15.22 -8.45 -8.16
C LYS A 121 -14.19 -9.46 -7.68
N VAL A 122 -14.15 -9.75 -6.37
CA VAL A 122 -13.08 -10.58 -5.78
C VAL A 122 -13.21 -12.05 -6.18
N ARG A 123 -14.42 -12.62 -6.16
CA ARG A 123 -14.65 -14.03 -6.58
C ARG A 123 -14.32 -14.26 -8.07
N PRO A 124 -14.82 -13.43 -9.01
CA PRO A 124 -14.42 -13.54 -10.42
C PRO A 124 -12.92 -13.35 -10.65
N LEU A 125 -12.30 -12.40 -9.93
CA LEU A 125 -10.86 -12.23 -9.98
C LEU A 125 -10.13 -13.50 -9.54
N ARG A 126 -10.48 -14.07 -8.38
CA ARG A 126 -9.86 -15.31 -7.88
C ARG A 126 -9.95 -16.44 -8.91
N LYS A 127 -11.10 -16.61 -9.56
CA LYS A 127 -11.30 -17.61 -10.61
C LYS A 127 -10.36 -17.37 -11.80
N LYS A 128 -10.20 -16.11 -12.22
CA LYS A 128 -9.30 -15.72 -13.31
C LYS A 128 -7.82 -15.89 -12.95
N LEU A 129 -7.41 -15.45 -11.75
CA LEU A 129 -6.03 -15.58 -11.28
C LEU A 129 -5.62 -17.03 -11.07
N GLY A 130 -6.56 -17.91 -10.69
CA GLY A 130 -6.34 -19.36 -10.64
C GLY A 130 -6.03 -20.02 -11.99
N THR A 131 -6.03 -19.27 -13.10
CA THR A 131 -5.57 -19.74 -14.42
C THR A 131 -4.23 -19.14 -14.85
N LEU A 132 -3.57 -18.37 -13.98
CA LEU A 132 -2.37 -17.58 -14.32
C LEU A 132 -1.24 -17.86 -13.33
N LYS A 133 0.01 -17.63 -13.77
CA LYS A 133 1.20 -17.68 -12.91
C LYS A 133 1.66 -16.28 -12.50
N ALA A 134 1.29 -15.27 -13.28
CA ALA A 134 1.53 -13.87 -12.95
C ALA A 134 0.40 -12.97 -13.41
N TRP A 135 0.33 -11.76 -12.86
CA TRP A 135 -0.58 -10.73 -13.31
C TRP A 135 0.01 -9.33 -13.12
N ILE A 136 -0.45 -8.40 -13.95
CA ILE A 136 0.03 -7.01 -13.97
C ILE A 136 -1.13 -6.11 -13.57
N THR A 137 -0.90 -5.19 -12.62
CA THR A 137 -1.92 -4.26 -12.13
C THR A 137 -1.49 -2.80 -12.23
N GLY A 138 -2.46 -1.89 -12.31
CA GLY A 138 -2.23 -0.44 -12.38
C GLY A 138 -2.11 0.24 -11.02
N GLN A 139 -1.89 -0.52 -9.94
CA GLN A 139 -1.85 0.02 -8.59
C GLN A 139 -0.65 0.97 -8.42
N ARG A 140 -0.90 2.19 -7.91
CA ARG A 140 0.15 3.20 -7.66
C ARG A 140 0.13 3.67 -6.21
N LYS A 141 1.29 4.09 -5.70
CA LYS A 141 1.45 4.61 -4.33
C LYS A 141 0.61 5.85 -4.05
N ASP A 142 0.43 6.70 -5.05
CA ASP A 142 -0.28 7.98 -4.89
C ASP A 142 -1.82 7.85 -4.86
N GLN A 143 -2.36 6.64 -5.07
CA GLN A 143 -3.80 6.38 -5.03
C GLN A 143 -4.32 6.11 -3.62
N SER A 144 -3.48 5.71 -2.66
CA SER A 144 -3.94 5.32 -1.31
C SER A 144 -3.75 6.48 -0.32
N PRO A 145 -4.80 7.20 0.09
CA PRO A 145 -4.65 8.30 1.04
C PRO A 145 -4.29 7.75 2.43
N GLY A 146 -3.18 8.25 3.00
CA GLY A 146 -2.87 8.10 4.42
C GLY A 146 -2.22 6.78 4.85
N THR A 147 -2.17 5.76 4.00
CA THR A 147 -1.33 4.59 4.23
C THR A 147 0.02 4.84 3.58
N ARG A 148 1.13 4.79 4.34
CA ARG A 148 2.51 4.84 3.82
C ARG A 148 2.84 3.53 3.06
N GLN A 149 1.93 3.08 2.20
CA GLN A 149 1.96 1.78 1.56
C GLN A 149 3.13 1.70 0.60
N ALA A 150 4.13 0.89 0.95
CA ALA A 150 5.13 0.48 -0.02
C ALA A 150 4.48 -0.55 -0.95
N ILE A 151 3.89 -0.11 -2.06
CA ILE A 151 3.52 -1.01 -3.17
C ILE A 151 4.82 -1.43 -3.86
N PRO A 152 5.22 -2.71 -3.81
CA PRO A 152 6.41 -3.18 -4.51
C PRO A 152 6.17 -3.19 -6.02
N MET A 153 7.20 -2.95 -6.83
CA MET A 153 7.08 -3.11 -8.29
C MET A 153 6.79 -4.57 -8.68
N ILE A 154 7.33 -5.52 -7.93
CA ILE A 154 7.10 -6.95 -8.10
C ILE A 154 6.95 -7.56 -6.71
N GLU A 155 5.92 -8.37 -6.51
CA GLU A 155 5.69 -9.09 -5.26
C GLU A 155 5.08 -10.48 -5.52
N MET A 156 5.29 -11.40 -4.58
CA MET A 156 4.43 -12.57 -4.50
C MET A 156 3.06 -12.12 -4.00
N ASP A 157 2.00 -12.45 -4.72
CA ASP A 157 0.65 -12.01 -4.40
C ASP A 157 0.24 -12.51 -3.00
N PRO A 158 -0.01 -11.61 -2.04
CA PRO A 158 -0.31 -12.03 -0.68
C PRO A 158 -1.77 -12.46 -0.47
N ALA A 159 -2.66 -12.21 -1.45
CA ALA A 159 -4.10 -12.42 -1.32
C ALA A 159 -4.65 -13.53 -2.22
N PHE A 160 -4.00 -13.79 -3.35
CA PHE A 160 -4.45 -14.74 -4.36
C PHE A 160 -3.39 -15.79 -4.68
N LYS A 161 -3.87 -16.94 -5.13
CA LYS A 161 -3.07 -18.04 -5.64
C LYS A 161 -3.24 -18.13 -7.15
N GLY A 162 -2.20 -18.62 -7.79
CA GLY A 162 -2.15 -18.82 -9.23
C GLY A 162 -2.69 -20.17 -9.65
N GLN A 163 -2.30 -20.56 -10.85
CA GLN A 163 -2.55 -21.88 -11.42
C GLN A 163 -2.15 -23.00 -10.45
N GLU A 164 -2.98 -24.04 -10.38
CA GLU A 164 -2.75 -25.24 -9.54
C GLU A 164 -2.59 -24.93 -8.04
N ASP A 165 -3.28 -23.88 -7.56
CA ASP A 165 -3.16 -23.36 -6.18
C ASP A 165 -1.71 -22.96 -5.80
N GLY A 166 -0.89 -22.69 -6.82
CA GLY A 166 0.49 -22.28 -6.71
C GLY A 166 0.66 -20.81 -6.35
N GLU A 167 1.92 -20.42 -6.23
CA GLU A 167 2.32 -19.04 -6.08
C GLU A 167 1.92 -18.18 -7.29
N LEU A 168 1.55 -16.92 -7.05
CA LEU A 168 1.18 -15.96 -8.09
C LEU A 168 2.08 -14.75 -7.99
N VAL A 169 2.74 -14.36 -9.08
CA VAL A 169 3.57 -13.14 -9.11
C VAL A 169 2.72 -11.95 -9.53
N LYS A 170 2.77 -10.87 -8.76
CA LYS A 170 2.07 -9.62 -9.03
C LYS A 170 3.07 -8.54 -9.42
N PHE A 171 2.88 -7.96 -10.59
CA PHE A 171 3.64 -6.83 -11.10
C PHE A 171 2.82 -5.56 -10.97
N ASN A 172 3.43 -4.49 -10.44
CA ASN A 172 2.87 -3.15 -10.32
C ASN A 172 3.80 -2.13 -11.02
N PRO A 173 3.84 -2.10 -12.37
CA PRO A 173 4.76 -1.23 -13.11
C PRO A 173 4.62 0.26 -12.79
N LEU A 174 3.43 0.67 -12.37
CA LEU A 174 3.10 2.04 -12.03
C LEU A 174 3.30 2.37 -10.53
N ALA A 175 3.89 1.47 -9.74
CA ALA A 175 4.00 1.62 -8.29
C ALA A 175 4.60 2.98 -7.87
N ASN A 176 5.62 3.44 -8.59
CA ASN A 176 6.32 4.71 -8.31
C ASN A 176 5.95 5.84 -9.28
N VAL A 177 4.96 5.64 -10.16
CA VAL A 177 4.55 6.63 -11.16
C VAL A 177 3.42 7.48 -10.58
N SER A 178 3.53 8.80 -10.67
CA SER A 178 2.46 9.69 -10.23
C SER A 178 1.32 9.77 -11.25
N SER A 179 0.13 10.12 -10.78
CA SER A 179 -1.04 10.40 -11.61
C SER A 179 -0.74 11.45 -12.69
N ALA A 180 0.07 12.47 -12.36
CA ALA A 180 0.48 13.49 -13.32
C ALA A 180 1.31 12.91 -14.47
N GLU A 181 2.23 11.98 -14.17
CA GLU A 181 3.05 11.29 -15.17
C GLU A 181 2.23 10.33 -16.03
N VAL A 182 1.33 9.56 -15.42
CA VAL A 182 0.36 8.71 -16.16
C VAL A 182 -0.42 9.55 -17.17
N TRP A 183 -0.97 10.67 -16.72
CA TRP A 183 -1.73 11.57 -17.58
C TRP A 183 -0.88 12.30 -18.62
N ALA A 184 0.39 12.59 -18.32
CA ALA A 184 1.31 13.14 -19.29
C ALA A 184 1.55 12.15 -20.43
N LEU A 185 1.77 10.86 -20.11
CA LEU A 185 1.90 9.80 -21.10
C LEU A 185 0.64 9.68 -21.96
N ILE A 186 -0.55 9.53 -21.33
CA ILE A 186 -1.83 9.39 -22.04
C ILE A 186 -2.01 10.48 -23.10
N ARG A 187 -1.67 11.73 -22.76
CA ARG A 187 -1.78 12.87 -23.69
C ARG A 187 -0.67 12.88 -24.74
N MET A 188 0.57 12.57 -24.36
CA MET A 188 1.72 12.68 -25.24
C MET A 188 1.68 11.66 -26.38
N VAL A 189 1.19 10.46 -26.10
CA VAL A 189 1.09 9.36 -27.09
C VAL A 189 -0.34 9.09 -27.55
N GLU A 190 -1.27 10.01 -27.27
CA GLU A 190 -2.68 9.97 -27.71
C GLU A 190 -3.42 8.66 -27.39
N VAL A 191 -3.09 8.05 -26.24
CA VAL A 191 -3.74 6.83 -25.75
C VAL A 191 -5.24 7.09 -25.54
N PRO A 192 -6.14 6.20 -25.99
CA PRO A 192 -7.56 6.36 -25.70
C PRO A 192 -7.78 6.30 -24.18
N TYR A 193 -8.59 7.21 -23.64
CA TYR A 193 -8.97 7.21 -22.23
C TYR A 193 -10.50 7.28 -22.05
N ASN A 194 -10.96 6.93 -20.85
CA ASN A 194 -12.38 6.93 -20.49
C ASN A 194 -12.94 8.37 -20.46
N GLU A 195 -14.06 8.61 -21.15
CA GLU A 195 -14.71 9.92 -21.26
C GLU A 195 -15.11 10.52 -19.90
N LEU A 196 -15.31 9.69 -18.87
CA LEU A 196 -15.59 10.15 -17.51
C LEU A 196 -14.49 11.05 -16.94
N HIS A 197 -13.24 10.89 -17.38
CA HIS A 197 -12.15 11.77 -16.95
C HIS A 197 -12.37 13.23 -17.38
N GLN A 198 -13.14 13.48 -18.44
CA GLN A 198 -13.55 14.83 -18.86
C GLN A 198 -14.70 15.40 -18.00
N LYS A 199 -15.33 14.55 -17.17
CA LYS A 199 -16.45 14.89 -16.30
C LYS A 199 -16.05 14.99 -14.82
N GLY A 200 -14.75 15.08 -14.52
CA GLY A 200 -14.22 15.21 -13.15
C GLY A 200 -14.00 13.89 -12.41
N PHE A 201 -14.13 12.74 -13.07
CA PHE A 201 -13.81 11.45 -12.47
C PHE A 201 -12.31 11.20 -12.57
N ILE A 202 -11.59 11.19 -11.45
CA ILE A 202 -10.17 10.82 -11.43
C ILE A 202 -10.03 9.30 -11.23
N SER A 203 -10.54 8.75 -10.13
CA SER A 203 -10.62 7.30 -9.90
C SER A 203 -11.96 6.75 -10.39
N ILE A 204 -11.94 5.77 -11.30
CA ILE A 204 -13.17 5.18 -11.87
C ILE A 204 -13.40 3.78 -11.29
N GLY A 205 -14.65 3.49 -10.93
CA GLY A 205 -15.11 2.16 -10.52
C GLY A 205 -16.51 1.87 -11.07
N CYS A 206 -17.28 1.08 -10.32
CA CYS A 206 -18.70 0.87 -10.61
C CYS A 206 -19.47 2.19 -10.49
N GLU A 207 -20.47 2.37 -11.35
CA GLU A 207 -21.33 3.55 -11.40
C GLU A 207 -21.90 3.95 -10.02
N PRO A 208 -22.53 3.05 -9.25
CA PRO A 208 -23.20 3.47 -8.02
C PRO A 208 -22.24 3.76 -6.85
N CYS A 209 -20.94 3.50 -7.02
CA CYS A 209 -19.92 3.63 -5.98
C CYS A 209 -18.80 4.61 -6.36
N THR A 210 -19.01 5.41 -7.40
CA THR A 210 -18.02 6.36 -7.93
C THR A 210 -18.69 7.70 -8.19
N ILE A 211 -18.08 8.77 -7.71
CA ILE A 211 -18.48 10.15 -7.96
C ILE A 211 -17.28 10.97 -8.46
N PRO A 212 -17.50 12.06 -9.22
CA PRO A 212 -16.41 12.96 -9.56
C PRO A 212 -15.87 13.66 -8.29
N VAL A 213 -14.63 14.12 -8.37
CA VAL A 213 -13.99 14.88 -7.30
C VAL A 213 -13.86 16.35 -7.68
N LEU A 214 -13.86 17.22 -6.67
CA LEU A 214 -13.64 18.66 -6.84
C LEU A 214 -12.16 18.96 -7.10
N PRO A 215 -11.82 20.17 -7.61
CA PRO A 215 -10.43 20.60 -7.70
C PRO A 215 -9.70 20.44 -6.36
N ASN A 216 -8.52 19.81 -6.39
CA ASN A 216 -7.66 19.51 -5.24
C ASN A 216 -8.19 18.49 -4.23
N GLN A 217 -9.33 17.84 -4.48
CA GLN A 217 -9.73 16.65 -3.71
C GLN A 217 -8.91 15.44 -4.12
N HIS A 218 -8.61 14.57 -3.15
CA HIS A 218 -7.85 13.36 -3.39
C HIS A 218 -8.68 12.37 -4.24
N GLU A 219 -8.06 11.68 -5.19
CA GLU A 219 -8.78 10.83 -6.16
C GLU A 219 -9.64 9.72 -5.52
N ARG A 220 -9.21 9.19 -4.37
CA ARG A 220 -9.98 8.21 -3.58
C ARG A 220 -11.21 8.76 -2.89
N GLU A 221 -11.34 10.08 -2.71
CA GLU A 221 -12.57 10.66 -2.14
C GLU A 221 -13.79 10.41 -3.03
N GLY A 222 -13.57 10.23 -4.34
CA GLY A 222 -14.61 9.85 -5.30
C GLY A 222 -15.07 8.40 -5.20
N ARG A 223 -14.46 7.58 -4.33
CA ARG A 223 -14.76 6.14 -4.19
C ARG A 223 -15.40 5.89 -2.83
N TRP A 224 -16.53 5.17 -2.81
CA TRP A 224 -17.23 4.83 -1.56
C TRP A 224 -17.38 6.04 -0.64
N ALA A 225 -17.84 7.16 -1.19
CA ALA A 225 -17.88 8.45 -0.49
C ALA A 225 -18.72 8.41 0.81
N TYR A 226 -19.60 7.43 0.94
CA TYR A 226 -20.45 7.15 2.09
C TYR A 226 -19.76 6.33 3.21
N GLU A 227 -18.56 5.77 2.98
CA GLU A 227 -17.78 5.03 3.99
C GLU A 227 -16.67 5.89 4.63
N GLU A 228 -16.20 5.49 5.81
CA GLU A 228 -15.05 6.11 6.47
C GLU A 228 -13.76 5.95 5.65
N ALA A 229 -12.88 6.95 5.68
CA ALA A 229 -11.69 7.01 4.82
C ALA A 229 -10.74 5.81 4.96
N THR A 230 -10.68 5.18 6.14
CA THR A 230 -9.84 4.00 6.42
C THR A 230 -10.38 2.70 5.82
N GLN A 231 -11.63 2.69 5.33
CA GLN A 231 -12.32 1.51 4.78
C GLN A 231 -12.44 1.55 3.25
N LYS A 232 -11.94 2.61 2.59
CA LYS A 232 -12.10 2.87 1.14
C LYS A 232 -11.13 2.10 0.25
N GLU A 233 -10.66 0.94 0.69
CA GLU A 233 -9.79 0.10 -0.14
C GLU A 233 -10.52 -1.10 -0.73
N CYS A 234 -10.18 -1.38 -1.98
CA CYS A 234 -10.80 -2.49 -2.68
C CYS A 234 -10.28 -3.81 -2.14
N GLY A 235 -11.18 -4.78 -1.94
CA GLY A 235 -10.86 -6.18 -1.61
C GLY A 235 -9.88 -6.92 -2.53
N LEU A 236 -9.35 -6.27 -3.58
CA LEU A 236 -8.32 -6.84 -4.47
C LEU A 236 -6.89 -6.73 -3.92
N HIS A 237 -6.61 -5.81 -3.00
CA HIS A 237 -5.25 -5.54 -2.55
C HIS A 237 -5.10 -5.65 -1.03
N THR A 238 -6.05 -6.32 -0.37
CA THR A 238 -6.12 -6.44 1.10
C THR A 238 -4.93 -7.15 1.71
N GLY A 239 -4.24 -8.02 0.96
CA GLY A 239 -3.03 -8.70 1.46
C GLY A 239 -1.90 -7.73 1.79
N ASN A 240 -1.78 -6.62 1.05
CA ASN A 240 -0.77 -5.58 1.32
C ASN A 240 -1.13 -4.82 2.61
N ILE A 241 -2.43 -4.57 2.84
CA ILE A 241 -2.95 -3.96 4.06
C ILE A 241 -2.68 -4.85 5.28
N SER A 242 -2.97 -6.16 5.21
CA SER A 242 -2.75 -7.07 6.34
C SER A 242 -1.28 -7.20 6.71
N LYS A 243 -0.38 -7.24 5.72
CA LYS A 243 1.07 -7.34 5.95
C LYS A 243 1.63 -6.07 6.60
N GLU A 244 1.06 -4.90 6.30
CA GLU A 244 1.44 -3.66 6.97
C GLU A 244 0.87 -3.55 8.38
N LEU A 245 -0.40 -3.93 8.58
CA LEU A 245 -1.00 -3.98 9.90
C LEU A 245 -0.17 -4.89 10.83
N SER A 246 0.27 -6.05 10.33
CA SER A 246 1.15 -6.94 11.11
C SER A 246 2.50 -6.30 11.40
N LYS A 247 3.16 -5.67 10.42
CA LYS A 247 4.44 -4.96 10.63
C LYS A 247 4.32 -3.81 11.65
N MET A 248 3.23 -3.05 11.57
CA MET A 248 2.96 -1.96 12.51
C MET A 248 2.66 -2.49 13.91
N GLU A 249 1.95 -3.60 14.03
CA GLU A 249 1.71 -4.27 15.31
C GLU A 249 3.00 -4.84 15.91
N GLU A 250 3.85 -5.47 15.11
CA GLU A 250 5.19 -5.91 15.51
C GLU A 250 6.05 -4.73 15.99
N ALA A 251 6.06 -3.60 15.27
CA ALA A 251 6.80 -2.41 15.67
C ALA A 251 6.28 -1.79 16.98
N ARG A 252 4.95 -1.75 17.17
CA ARG A 252 4.33 -1.32 18.44
C ARG A 252 4.74 -2.22 19.59
N ASN A 253 4.64 -3.53 19.40
CA ASN A 253 5.02 -4.51 20.41
C ASN A 253 6.51 -4.40 20.75
N PHE A 254 7.38 -4.25 19.74
CA PHE A 254 8.80 -4.00 19.95
C PHE A 254 9.06 -2.77 20.82
N VAL A 255 8.44 -1.62 20.50
CA VAL A 255 8.59 -0.40 21.31
C VAL A 255 8.10 -0.63 22.75
N LEU A 256 6.92 -1.24 22.91
CA LEU A 256 6.34 -1.51 24.23
C LEU A 256 7.22 -2.45 25.06
N ASP A 257 7.69 -3.55 24.48
CA ASP A 257 8.52 -4.53 25.16
C ASP A 257 9.84 -3.91 25.64
N ARG A 258 10.51 -3.12 24.78
CA ARG A 258 11.74 -2.42 25.16
C ARG A 258 11.52 -1.40 26.25
N VAL A 259 10.44 -0.63 26.19
CA VAL A 259 10.07 0.38 27.18
C VAL A 259 9.65 -0.24 28.52
N ASN A 260 9.07 -1.44 28.52
CA ASN A 260 8.64 -2.13 29.72
C ASN A 260 9.77 -2.97 30.35
N ALA A 261 10.67 -3.53 29.54
CA ALA A 261 11.79 -4.34 30.02
C ALA A 261 12.91 -3.50 30.66
N ASN A 262 13.04 -2.22 30.27
CA ASN A 262 14.16 -1.37 30.68
C ASN A 262 13.68 -0.20 31.55
N SER A 263 14.35 0.03 32.68
CA SER A 263 14.03 1.13 33.59
C SER A 263 14.33 2.51 32.97
N VAL A 264 15.36 2.60 32.14
CA VAL A 264 15.64 3.75 31.28
C VAL A 264 15.88 3.22 29.88
N MET A 265 15.03 3.63 28.94
CA MET A 265 15.07 3.21 27.54
C MET A 265 15.24 4.44 26.66
N MET A 266 16.23 4.43 25.76
CA MET A 266 16.44 5.49 24.77
C MET A 266 16.42 4.91 23.36
N PHE A 267 15.48 5.37 22.54
CA PHE A 267 15.55 5.15 21.10
C PHE A 267 16.39 6.27 20.48
N SER A 268 17.37 5.90 19.66
CA SER A 268 18.36 6.84 19.11
C SER A 268 18.53 6.69 17.60
N LYS A 269 19.31 7.61 17.04
CA LYS A 269 19.68 7.64 15.62
C LYS A 269 21.19 7.75 15.49
N ALA A 270 21.79 6.91 14.64
CA ALA A 270 23.21 6.94 14.32
C ALA A 270 23.64 8.34 13.87
N GLY A 271 24.73 8.85 14.46
CA GLY A 271 25.25 10.19 14.17
C GLY A 271 24.40 11.37 14.68
N CYS A 272 23.38 11.15 15.50
CA CYS A 272 22.58 12.23 16.07
C CYS A 272 23.28 12.88 17.27
N PRO A 273 23.65 14.18 17.22
CA PRO A 273 24.36 14.85 18.31
C PRO A 273 23.54 14.90 19.60
N PHE A 274 22.21 15.03 19.49
CA PHE A 274 21.32 15.05 20.67
C PHE A 274 21.20 13.69 21.35
N CYS A 275 21.35 12.58 20.61
CA CYS A 275 21.39 11.24 21.19
C CYS A 275 22.69 11.02 21.97
N LEU A 276 23.83 11.42 21.38
CA LEU A 276 25.13 11.37 22.04
C LEU A 276 25.14 12.19 23.33
N GLU A 277 24.62 13.42 23.27
CA GLU A 277 24.59 14.29 24.44
C GLU A 277 23.66 13.76 25.56
N ALA A 278 22.54 13.13 25.19
CA ALA A 278 21.67 12.47 26.16
C ALA A 278 22.35 11.26 26.81
N ALA A 279 23.04 10.43 26.01
CA ALA A 279 23.85 9.31 26.50
C ALA A 279 24.96 9.77 27.46
N GLU A 280 25.74 10.79 27.08
CA GLU A 280 26.80 11.37 27.92
C GLU A 280 26.26 11.86 29.27
N LEU A 281 25.10 12.50 29.28
CA LEU A 281 24.47 12.95 30.52
C LEU A 281 24.05 11.78 31.42
N LEU A 282 23.43 10.74 30.87
CA LEU A 282 23.04 9.54 31.62
C LEU A 282 24.27 8.82 32.21
N GLN A 283 25.33 8.66 31.41
CA GLN A 283 26.60 8.07 31.84
C GLN A 283 27.26 8.89 32.94
N LYS A 284 27.32 10.22 32.81
CA LYS A 284 27.88 11.13 33.82
C LYS A 284 27.17 11.00 35.18
N LEU A 285 25.89 10.64 35.18
CA LEU A 285 25.08 10.45 36.38
C LEU A 285 25.08 9.01 36.89
N ASN A 286 25.87 8.11 36.28
CA ASN A 286 25.86 6.66 36.54
C ASN A 286 24.44 6.06 36.45
N ILE A 287 23.62 6.56 35.52
CA ILE A 287 22.30 5.99 35.24
C ILE A 287 22.48 4.92 34.17
N GLU A 288 22.23 3.66 34.53
CA GLU A 288 22.15 2.57 33.56
C GLU A 288 20.94 2.77 32.63
N TYR A 289 21.16 2.62 31.34
CA TYR A 289 20.13 2.74 30.30
C TYR A 289 20.36 1.73 29.19
N PHE A 290 19.29 1.41 28.47
CA PHE A 290 19.35 0.63 27.24
C PHE A 290 19.11 1.54 26.04
N GLU A 291 19.87 1.33 24.97
CA GLU A 291 19.79 2.12 23.74
C GLU A 291 19.47 1.23 22.55
N GLU A 292 18.52 1.68 21.73
CA GLU A 292 18.17 1.06 20.46
C GLU A 292 18.39 2.07 19.34
N THR A 293 19.37 1.82 18.47
CA THR A 293 19.70 2.69 17.32
C THR A 293 18.72 2.42 16.18
N VAL A 294 17.57 3.10 16.20
CA VAL A 294 16.45 2.88 15.27
C VAL A 294 16.87 3.01 13.81
N SER A 295 17.77 3.92 13.47
CA SER A 295 18.20 4.14 12.08
C SER A 295 19.00 2.99 11.46
N GLU A 296 19.49 2.05 12.27
CA GLU A 296 20.23 0.87 11.79
C GLU A 296 19.33 -0.36 11.66
N MET A 297 18.04 -0.23 12.02
CA MET A 297 17.08 -1.32 11.99
C MET A 297 16.38 -1.42 10.62
N PRO A 298 16.11 -2.64 10.13
CA PRO A 298 15.45 -2.83 8.84
C PRO A 298 14.00 -2.30 8.79
N ASN A 299 13.35 -2.13 9.95
CA ASN A 299 11.99 -1.62 10.13
C ASN A 299 11.97 -0.24 10.82
N ALA A 300 12.99 0.59 10.58
CA ALA A 300 13.14 1.91 11.20
C ALA A 300 11.92 2.82 10.99
N ALA A 301 11.27 2.75 9.82
CA ALA A 301 10.14 3.60 9.47
C ALA A 301 8.89 3.28 10.32
N GLU A 302 8.61 2.00 10.53
CA GLU A 302 7.51 1.50 11.34
C GLU A 302 7.75 1.77 12.83
N ILE A 303 8.98 1.57 13.32
CA ILE A 303 9.35 1.90 14.70
C ILE A 303 9.20 3.41 14.97
N MET A 304 9.64 4.27 14.05
CA MET A 304 9.44 5.72 14.16
C MET A 304 7.95 6.11 14.17
N ALA A 305 7.12 5.42 13.39
CA ALA A 305 5.68 5.64 13.40
C ALA A 305 5.05 5.21 14.74
N ALA A 306 5.44 4.05 15.28
CA ALA A 306 4.98 3.57 16.58
C ALA A 306 5.41 4.48 17.74
N LEU A 307 6.65 4.99 17.70
CA LEU A 307 7.14 5.98 18.67
C LEU A 307 6.32 7.28 18.58
N LEU A 308 6.07 7.79 17.38
CA LEU A 308 5.23 8.97 17.19
C LEU A 308 3.82 8.77 17.74
N GLU A 309 3.18 7.63 17.46
CA GLU A 309 1.85 7.29 17.98
C GLU A 309 1.83 7.25 19.52
N LYS A 310 2.87 6.69 20.14
CA LYS A 310 2.96 6.56 21.60
C LYS A 310 3.31 7.86 22.32
N THR A 311 4.05 8.75 21.67
CA THR A 311 4.73 9.87 22.35
C THR A 311 4.41 11.26 21.83
N ASP A 312 3.76 11.34 20.66
CA ASP A 312 3.56 12.56 19.87
C ASP A 312 4.87 13.27 19.48
N GLN A 313 6.02 12.59 19.58
CA GLN A 313 7.33 13.12 19.25
C GLN A 313 7.86 12.56 17.92
N LYS A 314 8.14 13.45 16.97
CA LYS A 314 8.63 13.09 15.61
C LYS A 314 10.14 12.85 15.54
N THR A 315 10.89 13.27 16.55
CA THR A 315 12.34 13.32 16.56
C THR A 315 12.96 12.37 17.57
N LEU A 316 14.21 11.98 17.34
CA LEU A 316 15.04 11.21 18.27
C LEU A 316 16.07 12.15 18.94
N PRO A 317 16.52 11.88 20.18
CA PRO A 317 16.22 10.69 20.98
C PRO A 317 14.80 10.72 21.56
N ASN A 318 14.21 9.55 21.74
CA ASN A 318 12.93 9.36 22.43
C ASN A 318 13.21 8.56 23.70
N ILE A 319 13.07 9.19 24.87
CA ILE A 319 13.58 8.68 26.14
C ILE A 319 12.43 8.35 27.07
N PHE A 320 12.51 7.17 27.68
CA PHE A 320 11.53 6.66 28.64
C PHE A 320 12.21 6.33 29.96
N ILE A 321 11.55 6.66 31.07
CA ILE A 321 11.95 6.26 32.42
C ILE A 321 10.75 5.57 33.07
N LYS A 322 10.93 4.32 33.52
CA LYS A 322 9.85 3.48 34.09
C LYS A 322 8.59 3.48 33.22
N SER A 323 8.80 3.26 31.93
CA SER A 323 7.76 3.22 30.90
C SER A 323 7.04 4.55 30.61
N GLN A 324 7.39 5.63 31.31
CA GLN A 324 6.89 6.97 31.05
C GLN A 324 7.79 7.69 30.04
N HIS A 325 7.20 8.21 28.96
CA HIS A 325 7.91 9.07 28.02
C HIS A 325 8.27 10.40 28.69
N ILE A 326 9.54 10.79 28.63
CA ILE A 326 10.03 12.03 29.23
C ILE A 326 10.41 13.10 28.19
N GLY A 327 10.42 12.76 26.90
CA GLY A 327 10.85 13.65 25.82
C GLY A 327 12.21 13.25 25.24
N GLY A 328 12.89 14.23 24.64
CA GLY A 328 14.22 14.06 24.08
C GLY A 328 15.33 14.62 24.95
N CYS A 329 16.43 15.00 24.31
CA CYS A 329 17.62 15.49 24.99
C CYS A 329 17.37 16.78 25.81
N ALA A 330 16.52 17.68 25.29
CA ALA A 330 16.20 18.94 25.97
C ALA A 330 15.45 18.69 27.28
N GLU A 331 14.41 17.86 27.26
CA GLU A 331 13.60 17.53 28.42
C GLU A 331 14.41 16.76 29.48
N LEU A 332 15.29 15.84 29.04
CA LEU A 332 16.21 15.15 29.93
C LEU A 332 17.11 16.12 30.72
N LYS A 333 17.68 17.13 30.04
CA LYS A 333 18.51 18.16 30.69
C LYS A 333 17.69 19.00 31.67
N VAL A 334 16.45 19.34 31.33
CA VAL A 334 15.55 20.08 32.22
C VAL A 334 15.26 19.27 33.49
N LEU A 335 14.98 17.98 33.37
CA LEU A 335 14.78 17.09 34.52
C LEU A 335 16.03 16.96 35.39
N HIS A 336 17.21 16.92 34.78
CA HIS A 336 18.47 16.93 35.51
C HIS A 336 18.69 18.24 36.27
N ALA A 337 18.50 19.39 35.62
CA ALA A 337 18.67 20.71 36.22
C ALA A 337 17.71 20.95 37.42
N LYS A 338 16.53 20.34 37.39
CA LYS A 338 15.56 20.35 38.51
C LYS A 338 15.87 19.34 39.62
N GLY A 339 16.88 18.47 39.43
CA GLY A 339 17.19 17.39 40.37
C GLY A 339 16.11 16.30 40.45
N GLU A 340 15.30 16.17 39.39
CA GLU A 340 14.18 15.22 39.29
C GLU A 340 14.60 13.92 38.60
N LEU A 341 15.55 13.99 37.67
CA LEU A 341 15.97 12.86 36.84
C LEU A 341 16.38 11.62 37.67
N VAL A 342 17.29 11.77 38.64
CA VAL A 342 17.74 10.67 39.50
C VAL A 342 16.61 10.12 40.37
N LYS A 343 15.67 10.98 40.80
CA LYS A 343 14.50 10.56 41.59
C LYS A 343 13.56 9.68 40.76
N MET A 344 13.36 10.02 39.48
CA MET A 344 12.50 9.25 38.58
C MET A 344 13.03 7.85 38.31
N VAL A 345 14.34 7.70 38.08
CA VAL A 345 14.99 6.38 37.87
C VAL A 345 14.83 5.47 39.09
N GLY A 346 14.82 6.04 40.30
CA GLY A 346 14.72 5.29 41.55
C GLY A 346 16.09 4.82 42.01
N ASN A 347 16.42 5.17 43.24
CA ASN A 347 17.76 5.04 43.78
C ASN A 347 18.09 3.56 44.10
N LYS A 348 19.00 2.95 43.34
CA LYS A 348 19.85 1.85 43.83
C LYS A 348 21.29 2.37 43.99
N GLN A 349 21.50 3.31 44.91
CA GLN A 349 22.50 3.27 45.98
C GLN A 349 22.78 4.69 46.53
N LEU A 350 22.24 4.96 47.72
CA LEU A 350 22.95 5.73 48.75
C LEU A 350 22.86 4.88 50.03
N VAL A 351 23.73 3.88 50.13
CA VAL A 351 24.08 3.28 51.42
C VAL A 351 25.56 3.60 51.61
N GLN A 352 25.79 4.47 52.60
CA GLN A 352 27.01 4.94 53.26
C GLN A 352 28.36 4.67 52.61
#